data_AF-A0A969LN39-F1
#
_entry.id   AF-A0A969LN39-F1
#
_cell.length_a   1.000
_cell.length_b   1.000
_cell.length_c   1.000
_cell.angle_alpha   90.00
_cell.angle_beta   90.00
_cell.angle_gamma   90.00
#
_symmetry.space_group_name_H-M   'P 1'
#
loop_
_entity.id
_entity.type
_entity.pdbx_description
1 polymer ?
#
loop_
_entity_poly.entity_id
_entity_poly.type
_entity_poly.pdbx_seq_one_letter_code
_entity_poly.pdbx_strand_id
1 'polypeptide(L)'
;MALNFGPDPSRSVTVRHLAEAILAALQHKSALRIQENAASVEVESLAVDPCCARETLNWRDYLVGDKAVTWTANWYGSWLRGENMREFSISQLERYCACEWKDS
;
A
#
# COMPACT_ATOMS: atom_id res chain seq x y z
N MET A 1 21.07 -17.62 2.19
CA MET A 1 20.24 -16.83 3.11
C MET A 1 19.28 -16.03 2.27
N ALA A 2 17.98 -16.09 2.54
CA ALA A 2 16.98 -15.29 1.83
C ALA A 2 16.49 -14.18 2.77
N LEU A 3 16.44 -12.94 2.28
CA LEU A 3 15.89 -11.80 3.00
C LEU A 3 14.50 -11.53 2.44
N ASN A 4 13.48 -11.63 3.29
CA ASN A 4 12.12 -11.30 2.92
C ASN A 4 11.82 -9.86 3.33
N PHE A 5 11.19 -9.12 2.44
CA PHE A 5 10.73 -7.76 2.68
C PHE A 5 9.21 -7.76 2.61
N GLY A 6 8.58 -7.26 3.65
CA GLY A 6 7.13 -7.28 3.76
C GLY A 6 6.66 -6.41 4.90
N PRO A 7 5.41 -5.93 4.81
CA PRO A 7 4.82 -5.12 5.86
C PRO A 7 4.73 -5.94 7.15
N ASP A 8 4.58 -5.22 8.26
CA ASP A 8 4.19 -5.86 9.51
C ASP A 8 2.86 -6.63 9.31
N PRO A 9 2.82 -7.97 9.52
CA PRO A 9 1.59 -8.75 9.34
C PRO A 9 0.44 -8.27 10.22
N SER A 10 0.73 -7.61 11.35
CA SER A 10 -0.27 -7.00 12.23
C SER A 10 -0.95 -5.75 11.63
N ARG A 11 -0.42 -5.20 10.54
CA ARG A 11 -0.94 -4.01 9.84
C ARG A 11 -1.46 -4.35 8.45
N SER A 12 -2.02 -5.55 8.28
CA SER A 12 -2.63 -5.98 7.02
C SER A 12 -3.84 -5.11 6.66
N VAL A 13 -4.08 -4.95 5.36
CA VAL A 13 -5.21 -4.20 4.81
C VAL A 13 -6.11 -5.15 4.06
N THR A 14 -7.42 -5.05 4.30
CA THR A 14 -8.39 -5.84 3.54
C THR A 14 -8.57 -5.30 2.13
N VAL A 15 -8.85 -6.18 1.17
CA VAL A 15 -9.16 -5.80 -0.22
C VAL A 15 -10.32 -4.81 -0.28
N ARG A 16 -11.34 -5.00 0.57
CA ARG A 16 -12.47 -4.06 0.70
C ARG A 16 -11.99 -2.65 1.04
N HIS A 17 -11.17 -2.51 2.08
CA HIS A 17 -10.70 -1.20 2.51
C HIS A 17 -9.88 -0.50 1.41
N LEU A 18 -9.00 -1.24 0.73
CA LEU A 18 -8.26 -0.71 -0.41
C LEU A 18 -9.20 -0.24 -1.53
N ALA A 19 -10.20 -1.04 -1.89
CA ALA A 19 -11.17 -0.69 -2.94
C ALA A 19 -11.99 0.56 -2.58
N GLU A 20 -12.48 0.65 -1.34
CA GLU A 20 -13.21 1.81 -0.83
C GLU A 20 -12.36 3.09 -0.87
N ALA A 21 -11.11 3.01 -0.45
CA ALA A 21 -10.20 4.15 -0.45
C ALA A 21 -9.87 4.63 -1.87
N ILE A 22 -9.68 3.71 -2.83
CA ILE A 22 -9.49 4.06 -4.24
C ILE A 22 -10.75 4.76 -4.76
N LEU A 23 -11.94 4.16 -4.59
CA LEU A 23 -13.19 4.77 -5.06
C LEU A 23 -13.41 6.18 -4.50
N ALA A 24 -13.10 6.39 -3.22
CA ALA A 24 -13.17 7.70 -2.58
C ALA A 24 -12.20 8.71 -3.23
N ALA A 25 -10.94 8.33 -3.47
CA ALA A 25 -9.96 9.20 -4.12
C ALA A 25 -10.31 9.51 -5.58
N LEU A 26 -11.00 8.61 -6.26
CA LEU A 26 -11.50 8.82 -7.61
C LEU A 26 -12.77 9.70 -7.65
N GLN A 27 -13.31 10.10 -6.50
CA GLN A 27 -14.61 10.78 -6.37
C GLN A 27 -15.75 10.05 -7.10
N HIS A 28 -15.59 8.75 -7.30
CA HIS A 28 -16.52 7.96 -8.09
C HIS A 28 -17.69 7.57 -7.20
N LYS A 29 -18.91 7.98 -7.56
CA LYS A 29 -20.13 7.70 -6.78
C LYS A 29 -20.64 6.26 -6.90
N SER A 30 -19.85 5.37 -7.52
CA SER A 30 -20.28 3.98 -7.71
C SER A 30 -20.16 3.24 -6.39
N ALA A 31 -21.24 2.59 -5.97
CA ALA A 31 -21.19 1.68 -4.84
C ALA A 31 -20.28 0.50 -5.19
N LEU A 32 -19.35 0.17 -4.28
CA LEU A 32 -18.59 -1.08 -4.36
C LEU A 32 -19.59 -2.25 -4.34
N ARG A 33 -19.62 -3.04 -5.41
CA ARG A 33 -20.42 -4.27 -5.47
C ARG A 33 -19.54 -5.45 -5.14
N ILE A 34 -19.90 -6.16 -4.09
CA ILE A 34 -19.19 -7.37 -3.66
C ILE A 34 -20.04 -8.55 -4.06
N GLN A 35 -19.46 -9.42 -4.88
CA GLN A 35 -20.06 -10.69 -5.27
C GLN A 35 -19.34 -11.79 -4.50
N GLU A 36 -20.05 -12.46 -3.60
CA GLU A 36 -19.51 -13.60 -2.89
C GLU A 36 -19.37 -14.79 -3.85
N ASN A 37 -18.20 -15.43 -3.83
CA ASN A 37 -17.96 -16.67 -4.56
C ASN A 37 -17.51 -17.74 -3.56
N ALA A 38 -18.44 -18.60 -3.16
CA ALA A 38 -18.20 -19.68 -2.21
C ALA A 38 -17.22 -20.75 -2.72
N ALA A 39 -16.92 -20.77 -4.03
CA ALA A 39 -15.95 -21.69 -4.64
C ALA A 39 -14.53 -21.10 -4.73
N SER A 40 -14.32 -19.85 -4.27
CA SER A 40 -13.02 -19.21 -4.28
C SER A 40 -12.10 -19.85 -3.24
N VAL A 41 -11.07 -20.57 -3.69
CA VAL A 41 -9.98 -21.08 -2.84
C VAL A 41 -8.88 -20.04 -2.82
N GLU A 42 -9.09 -18.95 -2.10
CA GLU A 42 -8.05 -17.96 -1.83
C GLU A 42 -7.29 -18.39 -0.58
N VAL A 43 -5.96 -18.32 -0.61
CA VAL A 43 -5.13 -18.52 0.58
C VAL A 43 -5.39 -17.33 1.50
N GLU A 44 -5.96 -17.58 2.68
CA GLU A 44 -6.53 -16.54 3.57
C GLU A 44 -5.53 -15.43 3.94
N SER A 45 -4.23 -15.76 3.99
CA SER A 45 -3.13 -14.80 3.83
C SER A 45 -1.81 -15.55 3.60
N LEU A 46 -0.97 -15.06 2.68
CA LEU A 46 0.43 -15.47 2.58
C LEU A 46 1.30 -14.33 3.10
N ALA A 47 1.61 -14.36 4.39
CA ALA A 47 2.53 -13.42 5.01
C ALA A 47 3.94 -14.02 5.03
N VAL A 48 4.91 -13.27 4.52
CA VAL A 48 6.32 -13.67 4.55
C VAL A 48 6.97 -13.07 5.79
N ASP A 49 7.74 -13.86 6.56
CA ASP A 49 8.41 -13.39 7.76
C ASP A 49 9.61 -12.47 7.41
N PRO A 50 9.57 -11.16 7.76
CA PRO A 50 10.64 -10.21 7.47
C PRO A 50 11.68 -10.09 8.59
N CYS A 51 11.64 -10.92 9.65
CA CYS A 51 12.53 -10.80 10.81
C CYS A 51 14.02 -10.76 10.41
N CYS A 52 14.43 -11.61 9.47
CA CYS A 52 15.83 -11.64 9.01
C CYS A 52 16.29 -10.31 8.37
N ALA A 53 15.42 -9.63 7.60
CA ALA A 53 15.75 -8.32 7.03
C ALA A 53 15.79 -7.20 8.08
N ARG A 54 14.87 -7.25 9.06
CA ARG A 54 14.84 -6.31 10.19
C ARG A 54 16.10 -6.43 11.05
N GLU A 55 16.51 -7.66 11.37
CA GLU A 55 17.67 -7.91 12.24
C GLU A 55 19.00 -7.65 11.52
N THR A 56 19.11 -8.03 10.24
CA THR A 56 20.39 -7.95 9.50
C THR A 56 20.65 -6.55 8.94
N LEU A 57 19.60 -5.87 8.45
CA LEU A 57 19.74 -4.59 7.75
C LEU A 57 19.15 -3.41 8.52
N ASN A 58 18.59 -3.63 9.71
CA ASN A 58 17.74 -2.64 10.41
C ASN A 58 16.63 -2.10 9.49
N TRP A 59 16.15 -2.94 8.55
CA TRP A 59 15.13 -2.55 7.59
C TRP A 59 13.79 -2.32 8.30
N ARG A 60 13.09 -1.25 7.92
CA ARG A 60 11.77 -0.87 8.46
C ARG A 60 10.84 -0.49 7.32
N ASP A 61 9.57 -0.80 7.49
CA ASP A 61 8.51 -0.35 6.59
C ASP A 61 7.94 0.99 7.08
N TYR A 62 8.14 2.04 6.29
CA TYR A 62 7.69 3.40 6.59
C TYR A 62 6.34 3.75 5.96
N LEU A 63 5.85 2.93 5.04
CA LEU A 63 4.60 3.13 4.31
C LEU A 63 3.67 1.93 4.50
N VAL A 64 3.30 1.69 5.77
CA VAL A 64 2.42 0.59 6.17
C VAL A 64 0.93 0.97 6.16
N GLY A 65 0.08 -0.04 5.91
CA GLY A 65 -1.36 0.02 6.13
C GLY A 65 -2.06 1.15 5.36
N ASP A 66 -2.87 1.93 6.06
CA ASP A 66 -3.68 3.02 5.49
C ASP A 66 -2.85 4.09 4.77
N LYS A 67 -1.58 4.29 5.16
CA LYS A 67 -0.70 5.22 4.46
C LYS A 67 -0.42 4.73 3.04
N ALA A 68 -0.11 3.45 2.85
CA ALA A 68 0.11 2.86 1.52
C ALA A 68 -1.15 2.96 0.66
N VAL A 69 -2.30 2.65 1.26
CA VAL A 69 -3.61 2.74 0.62
C VAL A 69 -3.88 4.16 0.14
N THR A 70 -3.68 5.15 1.02
CA THR A 70 -3.89 6.57 0.71
C THR A 70 -2.97 7.04 -0.41
N TRP A 71 -1.69 6.68 -0.36
CA TRP A 71 -0.73 7.05 -1.41
C TRP A 71 -1.08 6.45 -2.76
N THR A 72 -1.51 5.19 -2.76
CA THR A 72 -1.97 4.48 -3.96
C THR A 72 -3.22 5.13 -4.54
N ALA A 73 -4.22 5.40 -3.70
CA ALA A 73 -5.47 6.03 -4.12
C ALA A 73 -5.25 7.43 -4.70
N ASN A 74 -4.39 8.25 -4.07
CA ASN A 74 -4.02 9.57 -4.57
C ASN A 74 -3.25 9.52 -5.89
N TRP A 75 -2.37 8.54 -6.08
CA TRP A 75 -1.65 8.35 -7.33
C TRP A 75 -2.62 8.09 -8.49
N TYR A 76 -3.56 7.15 -8.32
CA TYR A 76 -4.59 6.90 -9.32
C TYR A 76 -5.50 8.10 -9.57
N GLY A 77 -5.91 8.82 -8.51
CA GLY A 77 -6.70 10.03 -8.65
C GLY A 77 -5.99 11.10 -9.49
N SER A 78 -4.69 11.28 -9.30
CA SER A 78 -3.87 12.25 -10.04
C SER A 78 -3.69 11.84 -11.49
N TRP A 79 -3.50 10.54 -11.75
CA TRP A 79 -3.44 10.02 -13.11
C TRP A 79 -4.74 10.25 -13.88
N LEU A 80 -5.91 9.98 -13.27
CA LEU A 80 -7.20 10.22 -13.90
C LEU A 80 -7.49 11.70 -14.17
N ARG A 81 -6.93 12.61 -13.36
CA ARG A 81 -7.01 14.06 -13.59
C ARG A 81 -6.07 14.57 -14.71
N GLY A 82 -5.22 13.69 -15.27
CA GLY A 82 -4.26 14.07 -16.30
C GLY A 82 -3.07 14.88 -15.77
N GLU A 83 -2.73 14.73 -14.49
CA GLU A 83 -1.58 15.41 -13.90
C GLU A 83 -0.24 14.88 -14.45
N ASN A 84 0.84 15.62 -14.21
CA ASN A 84 2.18 15.17 -14.55
C ASN A 84 2.63 14.04 -13.62
N MET A 85 2.36 12.80 -14.03
CA MET A 85 2.64 11.63 -13.19
C MET A 85 4.12 11.39 -12.94
N ARG A 86 5.02 11.93 -13.77
CA ARG A 86 6.47 11.88 -13.49
C ARG A 86 6.79 12.73 -12.28
N GLU A 87 6.34 13.98 -12.28
CA GLU A 87 6.56 14.92 -11.18
C GLU A 87 5.88 14.44 -9.90
N PHE A 88 4.63 13.96 -9.99
CA PHE A 88 3.89 13.41 -8.86
C PHE A 88 4.62 12.20 -8.23
N SER A 89 5.07 11.26 -9.06
CA SER A 89 5.75 10.05 -8.58
C SER A 89 7.10 10.40 -7.93
N ILE A 90 7.85 11.35 -8.50
CA ILE A 90 9.10 11.84 -7.88
C ILE A 90 8.81 12.48 -6.52
N SER A 91 7.77 13.31 -6.41
CA SER A 91 7.39 13.92 -5.13
C SER A 91 7.01 12.89 -4.06
N GLN A 92 6.30 11.82 -4.44
CA GLN A 92 6.02 10.72 -3.51
C GLN A 92 7.31 10.00 -3.08
N LEU A 93 8.25 9.74 -3.99
CA LEU A 93 9.55 9.15 -3.65
C LEU A 93 10.34 10.02 -2.67
N GLU A 94 10.45 11.32 -2.94
CA GLU A 94 11.13 12.27 -2.05
C GLU A 94 10.50 12.28 -0.65
N ARG A 95 9.17 12.27 -0.59
CA ARG A 95 8.43 12.20 0.68
C ARG A 95 8.67 10.88 1.42
N TYR A 96 8.81 9.77 0.71
CA TYR A 96 9.10 8.46 1.32
C TYR A 96 10.51 8.45 1.90
N CYS A 97 11.52 8.87 1.13
CA CYS A 97 12.90 8.97 1.59
C CYS A 97 13.07 9.97 2.75
N ALA A 98 12.30 11.06 2.77
CA ALA A 98 12.31 12.00 3.88
C ALA A 98 11.70 11.42 5.17
N CYS A 99 10.74 10.48 5.07
CA CYS A 99 10.25 9.74 6.23
C CYS A 99 11.30 8.80 6.82
N GLU A 100 12.21 8.23 6.01
CA GLU A 100 13.33 7.43 6.51
C GLU A 100 14.33 8.27 7.32
N TRP A 101 14.52 9.55 6.95
CA TRP A 101 15.57 10.39 7.55
C TRP A 101 15.14 11.16 8.80
N LYS A 102 13.85 11.36 9.06
CA LYS A 102 13.38 12.13 10.22
C LYS A 102 13.53 11.40 11.56
N ASP A 103 13.69 10.08 11.53
CA ASP A 103 13.79 9.22 12.72
C ASP A 103 15.18 8.56 12.87
N SER A 104 16.20 9.09 12.17
CA SER A 104 17.61 8.64 12.24
C SER A 104 18.49 9.58 13.07
#